data_AF-A0A2E6GHU9-F1
#
_entry.id   AF-A0A2E6GHU9-F1
#
_cell.length_a   1.000
_cell.length_b   1.000
_cell.length_c   1.000
_cell.angle_alpha   90.00
_cell.angle_beta   90.00
_cell.angle_gamma   90.00
#
_symmetry.space_group_name_H-M   'P 1'
#
loop_
_entity.id
_entity.type
_entity.pdbx_description
1 polymer ?
#
loop_
_entity_poly.entity_id
_entity_poly.type
_entity_poly.pdbx_seq_one_letter_code
_entity_poly.pdbx_strand_id
1 'polypeptide(L)'
;MIVSKLFIYLASGELNGDGFWIIDTTSNELPLIENKYLLDCHRKELIGEESAKEIKFAINLNINNINKELIKQGYNIERPIKGISFSYPLDLLENIFDFWFEAYKDPLVWETCLGLLKMKQRLPLTSLIMSNGIKGNAKEWAPKIESLHNYRPDSINIKDIKKPMWK
;
A
#
# COMPACT_ATOMS: atom_id res chain seq x y z
N MET A 1 -28.60 -6.89 -8.86
CA MET A 1 -27.19 -7.09 -9.28
C MET A 1 -26.61 -8.21 -8.46
N ILE A 2 -26.00 -9.20 -9.09
CA ILE A 2 -25.17 -10.17 -8.37
C ILE A 2 -23.89 -9.43 -7.99
N VAL A 3 -23.62 -9.30 -6.69
CA VAL A 3 -22.33 -8.76 -6.23
C VAL A 3 -21.30 -9.86 -6.43
N SER A 4 -20.48 -9.70 -7.47
CA SER A 4 -19.30 -10.54 -7.66
C SER A 4 -18.35 -10.32 -6.49
N LYS A 5 -17.83 -11.41 -5.92
CA LYS A 5 -16.86 -11.36 -4.83
C LYS A 5 -15.47 -11.65 -5.38
N LEU A 6 -14.49 -10.88 -4.93
CA LEU A 6 -13.08 -11.06 -5.24
C LEU A 6 -12.31 -11.19 -3.93
N PHE A 7 -11.17 -11.84 -3.99
CA PHE A 7 -10.14 -11.73 -2.97
C PHE A 7 -9.23 -10.57 -3.33
N ILE A 8 -9.03 -9.62 -2.41
CA ILE A 8 -7.89 -8.70 -2.47
C ILE A 8 -6.75 -9.32 -1.66
N TYR A 9 -5.54 -9.29 -2.18
CA TYR A 9 -4.40 -9.98 -1.55
C TYR A 9 -3.11 -9.18 -1.65
N LEU A 10 -2.20 -9.42 -0.72
CA LEU A 10 -0.78 -9.05 -0.75
C LEU A 10 0.04 -10.34 -0.86
N ALA A 11 0.87 -10.44 -1.90
CA ALA A 11 1.71 -11.60 -2.16
C ALA A 11 3.13 -11.19 -2.55
N SER A 12 4.08 -12.08 -2.31
CA SER A 12 5.43 -12.03 -2.87
C SER A 12 5.48 -12.82 -4.18
N GLY A 13 6.40 -12.45 -5.06
CA GLY A 13 6.64 -13.13 -6.31
C GLY A 13 8.06 -12.93 -6.84
N GLU A 14 8.40 -13.72 -7.85
CA GLU A 14 9.66 -13.61 -8.59
C GLU A 14 9.40 -13.77 -10.10
N LEU A 15 10.02 -12.90 -10.89
CA LEU A 15 9.98 -12.95 -12.35
C LEU A 15 11.40 -12.70 -12.89
N ASN A 16 11.97 -13.69 -13.58
CA ASN A 16 13.32 -13.61 -14.16
C ASN A 16 14.43 -13.26 -13.14
N GLY A 17 14.33 -13.79 -11.91
CA GLY A 17 15.28 -13.49 -10.83
C GLY A 17 15.04 -12.17 -10.11
N ASP A 18 14.03 -11.40 -10.53
CA ASP A 18 13.64 -10.13 -9.91
C ASP A 18 12.44 -10.33 -8.97
N GLY A 19 12.62 -9.97 -7.71
CA GLY A 19 11.64 -10.18 -6.65
C GLY A 19 10.69 -8.99 -6.49
N PHE A 20 9.40 -9.26 -6.32
CA PHE A 20 8.39 -8.21 -6.20
C PHE A 20 7.25 -8.54 -5.24
N TRP A 21 6.75 -7.49 -4.58
CA TRP A 21 5.46 -7.52 -3.90
C TRP A 21 4.35 -7.19 -4.89
N ILE A 22 3.15 -7.73 -4.65
CA ILE A 22 1.97 -7.37 -5.43
C ILE A 22 0.74 -7.25 -4.53
N ILE A 23 -0.05 -6.22 -4.78
CA ILE A 23 -1.39 -6.06 -4.21
C ILE A 23 -2.39 -6.08 -5.37
N ASP A 24 -3.18 -7.13 -5.46
CA ASP A 24 -4.09 -7.37 -6.57
C ASP A 24 -5.38 -8.07 -6.12
N THR A 25 -6.25 -8.33 -7.09
CA THR A 25 -7.52 -9.02 -6.89
C THR A 25 -7.61 -10.28 -7.74
N THR A 26 -8.28 -11.31 -7.25
CA THR A 26 -8.59 -12.54 -7.99
C THR A 26 -9.96 -13.08 -7.58
N SER A 27 -10.60 -13.88 -8.45
CA SER A 27 -11.77 -14.69 -8.08
C SER A 27 -11.39 -15.96 -7.31
N ASN A 28 -10.13 -16.38 -7.37
CA ASN A 28 -9.66 -17.61 -6.73
C ASN A 28 -9.24 -17.39 -5.29
N GLU A 29 -9.61 -18.33 -4.42
CA GLU A 29 -9.20 -18.30 -3.02
C GLU A 29 -7.68 -18.47 -2.83
N LEU A 30 -7.01 -19.10 -3.80
CA LEU A 30 -5.57 -19.32 -3.79
C LEU A 30 -4.93 -18.60 -4.98
N PRO A 31 -4.55 -17.32 -4.85
CA PRO A 31 -3.98 -16.53 -5.96
C PRO A 31 -2.72 -17.16 -6.57
N LEU A 32 -1.97 -17.93 -5.78
CA LEU A 32 -0.76 -18.63 -6.19
C LEU A 32 -1.00 -19.64 -7.33
N ILE A 33 -2.22 -20.19 -7.44
CA ILE A 33 -2.56 -21.20 -8.46
C ILE A 33 -2.68 -20.56 -9.85
N GLU A 34 -3.17 -19.32 -9.94
CA GLU A 34 -3.39 -18.64 -11.22
C GLU A 34 -2.12 -17.99 -11.78
N ASN A 35 -1.18 -17.64 -10.90
CA ASN A 35 -0.02 -16.87 -11.27
C ASN A 35 1.25 -17.58 -10.79
N LYS A 36 1.90 -18.28 -11.74
CA LYS A 36 3.17 -19.02 -11.53
C LYS A 36 4.33 -18.17 -11.03
N TYR A 37 4.22 -16.84 -11.07
CA TYR A 37 5.24 -15.92 -10.57
C TYR A 37 5.04 -15.56 -9.09
N LEU A 38 3.93 -15.94 -8.47
CA LEU A 38 3.74 -15.74 -7.03
C LEU A 38 4.38 -16.88 -6.25
N LEU A 39 4.96 -16.54 -5.12
CA LEU A 39 5.67 -17.46 -4.24
C LEU A 39 4.88 -17.68 -2.94
N ASP A 40 4.46 -16.60 -2.30
CA ASP A 40 3.74 -16.67 -1.03
C ASP A 40 2.66 -15.58 -0.93
N CYS A 41 1.59 -15.86 -0.20
CA CYS A 41 0.47 -14.95 0.02
C CYS A 41 0.40 -14.58 1.51
N HIS A 42 0.70 -13.31 1.79
CA HIS A 42 0.86 -12.81 3.16
C HIS A 42 -0.44 -12.26 3.75
N ARG A 43 -1.26 -11.61 2.92
CA ARG A 43 -2.60 -11.14 3.30
C ARG A 43 -3.61 -11.47 2.20
N LYS A 44 -4.84 -11.77 2.61
CA LYS A 44 -5.94 -12.09 1.69
C LYS A 44 -7.27 -11.87 2.38
N GLU A 45 -8.15 -11.08 1.76
CA GLU A 45 -9.49 -10.80 2.29
C GLU A 45 -10.55 -10.94 1.20
N LEU A 46 -11.69 -11.55 1.53
CA LEU A 46 -12.82 -11.69 0.62
C LEU A 46 -13.68 -10.43 0.66
N ILE A 47 -13.88 -9.81 -0.49
CA ILE A 47 -14.57 -8.53 -0.60
C ILE A 47 -15.42 -8.43 -1.88
N GLY A 48 -16.40 -7.52 -1.91
CA GLY A 48 -17.15 -7.23 -3.14
C GLY A 48 -16.25 -6.59 -4.20
N GLU A 49 -16.52 -6.85 -5.48
CA GLU A 49 -15.70 -6.39 -6.61
C GLU A 49 -15.44 -4.87 -6.59
N GLU A 50 -16.48 -4.06 -6.40
CA GLU A 50 -16.33 -2.59 -6.35
C GLU A 50 -15.48 -2.15 -5.16
N SER A 51 -15.71 -2.74 -3.99
CA SER A 51 -14.90 -2.49 -2.81
C SER A 51 -13.44 -2.88 -3.00
N ALA A 52 -13.18 -3.99 -3.72
CA ALA A 52 -11.83 -4.41 -4.06
C ALA A 52 -11.12 -3.36 -4.92
N LYS A 53 -11.81 -2.79 -5.91
CA LYS A 53 -11.29 -1.72 -6.78
C LYS A 53 -10.95 -0.47 -5.97
N GLU A 54 -11.84 -0.06 -5.06
CA GLU A 54 -11.67 1.15 -4.24
C GLU A 54 -10.53 1.02 -3.23
N ILE A 55 -10.46 -0.10 -2.49
CA ILE A 55 -9.37 -0.36 -1.55
C ILE A 55 -8.03 -0.47 -2.27
N LYS A 56 -7.96 -1.22 -3.37
CA LYS A 56 -6.76 -1.33 -4.19
C LYS A 56 -6.32 0.04 -4.70
N PHE A 57 -7.25 0.91 -5.07
CA PHE A 57 -6.93 2.29 -5.46
C PHE A 57 -6.28 3.07 -4.32
N ALA A 58 -6.84 3.04 -3.11
CA ALA A 58 -6.31 3.79 -1.97
C ALA A 58 -4.92 3.28 -1.56
N ILE A 59 -4.72 1.96 -1.52
CA ILE A 59 -3.41 1.35 -1.25
C ILE A 59 -2.38 1.81 -2.29
N ASN A 60 -2.71 1.72 -3.58
CA ASN A 60 -1.80 2.13 -4.66
C ASN A 60 -1.47 3.62 -4.59
N LEU A 61 -2.45 4.47 -4.27
CA LEU A 61 -2.25 5.90 -4.08
C LEU A 61 -1.33 6.18 -2.89
N ASN A 62 -1.48 5.45 -1.78
CA ASN A 62 -0.61 5.54 -0.61
C ASN A 62 0.83 5.17 -0.95
N ILE A 63 1.05 4.02 -1.61
CA ILE A 63 2.40 3.57 -2.00
C ILE A 63 3.03 4.56 -2.99
N ASN A 64 2.25 5.08 -3.94
CA ASN A 64 2.73 6.08 -4.88
C ASN A 64 3.15 7.39 -4.18
N ASN A 65 2.41 7.82 -3.15
CA ASN A 65 2.80 8.99 -2.37
C ASN A 65 4.11 8.76 -1.63
N ILE A 66 4.33 7.58 -1.03
CA ILE A 66 5.61 7.19 -0.41
C ILE A 66 6.73 7.24 -1.46
N ASN A 67 6.55 6.59 -2.61
CA ASN A 67 7.52 6.58 -3.71
C ASN A 67 7.94 8.00 -4.11
N LYS A 68 6.97 8.90 -4.31
CA LYS A 68 7.23 10.30 -4.69
C LYS A 68 8.04 11.03 -3.63
N GLU A 69 7.72 10.83 -2.36
CA GLU A 69 8.40 11.49 -1.25
C GLU A 69 9.84 11.00 -1.10
N LEU A 70 10.07 9.69 -1.21
CA LEU A 70 11.40 9.09 -1.21
C LEU A 70 12.24 9.55 -2.41
N ILE A 71 11.69 9.57 -3.62
CA ILE A 71 12.38 10.08 -4.81
C ILE A 71 12.76 11.55 -4.61
N LYS A 72 11.87 12.39 -4.06
CA LYS A 72 12.15 13.80 -3.77
C LYS A 72 13.29 13.98 -2.76
N GLN A 73 13.45 13.03 -1.83
CA GLN A 73 14.53 13.02 -0.85
C GLN A 73 15.82 12.40 -1.38
N GLY A 74 15.86 11.99 -2.65
CA GLY A 74 17.05 11.45 -3.31
C GLY A 74 17.23 9.94 -3.18
N TYR A 75 16.28 9.22 -2.57
CA TYR A 75 16.34 7.76 -2.50
C TYR A 75 16.17 7.14 -3.88
N ASN A 76 17.02 6.16 -4.19
CA ASN A 76 16.85 5.32 -5.37
C ASN A 76 16.03 4.08 -5.00
N ILE A 77 14.76 4.07 -5.40
CA ILE A 77 13.88 2.91 -5.22
C ILE A 77 13.97 2.06 -6.46
N GLU A 78 14.33 0.80 -6.27
CA GLU A 78 14.30 -0.19 -7.34
C GLU A 78 12.90 -0.28 -7.96
N ARG A 79 12.86 -0.48 -9.27
CA ARG A 79 11.61 -0.67 -10.01
C ARG A 79 11.63 -2.08 -10.58
N PRO A 80 11.02 -3.05 -9.90
CA PRO A 80 11.00 -4.41 -10.40
C PRO A 80 10.23 -4.48 -11.71
N ILE A 81 10.43 -5.56 -12.45
CA ILE A 81 9.70 -5.84 -13.71
C ILE A 81 8.18 -5.80 -13.50
N LYS A 82 7.72 -6.20 -12.31
CA LYS A 82 6.31 -6.26 -11.94
C LYS A 82 6.13 -5.78 -10.50
N GLY A 83 4.98 -5.15 -10.21
CA GLY A 83 4.56 -4.88 -8.84
C GLY A 83 5.39 -3.81 -8.11
N ILE A 84 5.61 -4.05 -6.83
CA ILE A 84 6.25 -3.14 -5.87
C ILE A 84 7.61 -3.74 -5.46
N SER A 85 8.64 -2.92 -5.32
CA SER A 85 9.98 -3.40 -4.97
C SER A 85 10.05 -4.08 -3.60
N PHE A 86 10.83 -5.16 -3.52
CA PHE A 86 11.26 -5.79 -2.25
C PHE A 86 12.13 -4.90 -1.35
N SER A 87 12.51 -3.72 -1.84
CA SER A 87 13.05 -2.65 -0.99
C SER A 87 12.06 -2.17 0.06
N TYR A 88 10.76 -2.42 -0.14
CA TYR A 88 9.73 -2.16 0.87
C TYR A 88 9.64 -3.31 1.87
N PRO A 89 9.68 -3.02 3.18
CA PRO A 89 9.39 -4.00 4.23
C PRO A 89 7.97 -4.57 4.11
N LEU A 90 7.80 -5.85 4.41
CA LEU A 90 6.49 -6.51 4.38
C LEU A 90 5.51 -5.86 5.37
N ASP A 91 5.96 -5.60 6.60
CA ASP A 91 5.16 -4.99 7.67
C ASP A 91 4.60 -3.61 7.26
N LEU A 92 5.36 -2.82 6.50
CA LEU A 92 4.84 -1.57 5.93
C LEU A 92 3.65 -1.84 4.98
N LEU A 93 3.79 -2.81 4.08
CA LEU A 93 2.74 -3.13 3.10
C LEU A 93 1.51 -3.73 3.77
N GLU A 94 1.69 -4.57 4.78
CA GLU A 94 0.62 -5.10 5.62
C GLU A 94 -0.10 -3.99 6.38
N ASN A 95 0.64 -3.07 7.01
CA ASN A 95 0.04 -1.93 7.71
C ASN A 95 -0.79 -1.03 6.78
N ILE A 96 -0.32 -0.78 5.56
CA ILE A 96 -1.09 -0.02 4.55
C ILE A 96 -2.33 -0.81 4.14
N PHE A 97 -2.19 -2.11 3.86
CA PHE A 97 -3.30 -2.98 3.49
C PHE A 97 -4.38 -2.99 4.57
N ASP A 98 -4.00 -3.29 5.80
CA ASP A 98 -4.90 -3.40 6.95
C ASP A 98 -5.58 -2.06 7.24
N PHE A 99 -4.84 -0.95 7.18
CA PHE A 99 -5.44 0.37 7.37
C PHE A 99 -6.55 0.65 6.36
N TRP A 100 -6.31 0.44 5.07
CA TRP A 100 -7.31 0.74 4.05
C TRP A 100 -8.47 -0.25 4.05
N PHE A 101 -8.21 -1.51 4.40
CA PHE A 101 -9.25 -2.50 4.58
C PHE A 101 -10.18 -2.17 5.74
N GLU A 102 -9.63 -1.81 6.91
CA GLU A 102 -10.43 -1.41 8.07
C GLU A 102 -11.16 -0.08 7.84
N ALA A 103 -10.49 0.92 7.26
CA ALA A 103 -11.09 2.22 6.97
C ALA A 103 -12.30 2.10 6.03
N TYR A 104 -12.28 1.14 5.10
CA TYR A 104 -13.38 0.93 4.17
C TYR A 104 -14.69 0.47 4.84
N LYS A 105 -14.61 -0.14 6.03
CA LYS A 105 -15.79 -0.65 6.74
C LYS A 105 -16.73 0.45 7.25
N ASP A 106 -16.22 1.67 7.39
CA ASP A 106 -17.00 2.85 7.80
C ASP A 106 -16.91 3.93 6.70
N PRO A 107 -18.03 4.26 6.02
CA PRO A 107 -18.03 5.24 4.93
C PRO A 107 -17.48 6.61 5.31
N LEU A 108 -17.76 7.08 6.53
CA LEU A 108 -17.30 8.40 6.99
C LEU A 108 -15.78 8.38 7.23
N VAL A 109 -15.27 7.29 7.81
CA VAL A 109 -13.82 7.09 7.98
C VAL A 109 -13.14 6.97 6.63
N TRP A 110 -13.69 6.18 5.71
CA TRP A 110 -13.19 6.00 4.35
C TRP A 110 -13.05 7.33 3.61
N GLU A 111 -14.14 8.11 3.53
CA GLU A 111 -14.15 9.40 2.83
C GLU A 111 -13.15 10.38 3.46
N THR A 112 -13.11 10.43 4.79
CA THR A 112 -12.18 11.29 5.53
C THR A 112 -10.72 10.93 5.25
N CYS A 113 -10.38 9.64 5.37
CA CYS A 113 -9.03 9.13 5.15
C CYS A 113 -8.59 9.31 3.70
N LEU A 114 -9.47 9.02 2.73
CA LEU A 114 -9.18 9.20 1.32
C LEU A 114 -8.99 10.67 0.94
N GLY A 115 -9.77 11.58 1.53
CA GLY A 115 -9.58 13.02 1.41
C GLY A 115 -8.21 13.46 1.92
N LEU A 116 -7.83 13.02 3.12
CA LEU A 116 -6.52 13.29 3.72
C LEU A 116 -5.37 12.72 2.88
N LEU A 117 -5.51 11.50 2.33
CA LEU A 117 -4.51 10.89 1.45
C LEU A 117 -4.29 11.73 0.17
N LYS A 118 -5.37 12.23 -0.43
CA LYS A 118 -5.32 13.12 -1.60
C LYS A 118 -4.71 14.48 -1.26
N MET A 119 -4.94 14.99 -0.04
CA MET A 119 -4.26 16.20 0.45
C MET A 119 -2.77 15.97 0.67
N LYS A 120 -2.39 14.84 1.28
CA LYS A 120 -1.00 14.42 1.52
C LYS A 120 -0.19 14.37 0.23
N GLN A 121 -0.81 13.98 -0.89
CA GLN A 121 -0.18 14.01 -2.21
C GLN A 121 0.29 15.42 -2.62
N ARG A 122 -0.38 16.48 -2.15
CA ARG A 122 -0.11 17.87 -2.52
C ARG A 122 0.81 18.58 -1.52
N LEU A 123 0.64 18.29 -0.22
CA LEU A 123 1.44 18.85 0.86
C LEU A 123 1.53 17.89 2.06
N PRO A 124 2.63 17.93 2.85
CA PRO A 124 2.69 17.18 4.11
C PRO A 124 1.55 17.56 5.05
N LEU A 125 0.90 16.58 5.69
CA LEU A 125 -0.18 16.90 6.65
C LEU A 125 0.38 17.44 7.96
N THR A 126 1.65 17.15 8.27
CA THR A 126 2.33 17.61 9.50
C THR A 126 2.12 19.10 9.76
N SER A 127 2.24 19.97 8.75
CA SER A 127 2.06 21.42 8.92
C SER A 127 0.63 21.80 9.28
N LEU A 128 -0.37 21.12 8.69
CA LEU A 128 -1.79 21.33 8.99
C LEU A 128 -2.17 20.79 10.38
N ILE A 129 -1.56 19.66 10.79
CA ILE A 129 -1.74 19.10 12.14
C ILE A 129 -1.19 20.07 13.18
N MET A 130 0.05 20.53 13.01
CA MET A 130 0.72 21.44 13.95
C MET A 130 0.03 22.79 14.07
N SER A 131 -0.55 23.30 12.98
CA SER A 131 -1.27 24.58 12.98
C SER A 131 -2.73 24.49 13.43
N ASN A 132 -3.21 23.31 13.86
CA ASN A 132 -4.63 23.04 14.11
C ASN A 132 -5.54 23.39 12.89
N GLY A 133 -5.00 23.31 11.68
CA GLY A 133 -5.73 23.57 10.44
C GLY A 133 -6.72 22.47 10.05
N ILE A 134 -6.58 21.27 10.64
CA ILE A 134 -7.49 20.13 10.43
C ILE A 134 -8.59 20.16 11.50
N LYS A 135 -9.85 20.09 11.06
CA LYS A 135 -11.04 20.20 11.90
C LYS A 135 -11.91 18.94 11.84
N GLY A 136 -12.78 18.78 12.84
CA GLY A 136 -13.73 17.67 12.92
C GLY A 136 -13.04 16.30 13.01
N ASN A 137 -13.71 15.26 12.48
CA ASN A 137 -13.24 13.87 12.55
C ASN A 137 -11.88 13.66 11.89
N ALA A 138 -11.52 14.50 10.89
CA ALA A 138 -10.23 14.44 10.23
C ALA A 138 -9.04 14.64 11.18
N LYS A 139 -9.24 15.30 12.33
CA LYS A 139 -8.18 15.53 13.32
C LYS A 139 -7.63 14.23 13.91
N GLU A 140 -8.48 13.22 14.06
CA GLU A 140 -8.08 11.90 14.55
C GLU A 140 -7.32 11.09 13.47
N TRP A 141 -7.75 11.21 12.21
CA TRP A 141 -7.22 10.40 11.11
C TRP A 141 -5.96 10.97 10.48
N ALA A 142 -5.76 12.28 10.51
CA ALA A 142 -4.60 12.91 9.88
C ALA A 142 -3.25 12.41 10.40
N PRO A 143 -3.03 12.23 11.73
CA PRO A 143 -1.80 11.61 12.23
C PRO A 143 -1.61 10.17 11.74
N LYS A 144 -2.70 9.37 11.67
CA LYS A 144 -2.65 7.99 11.17
C LYS A 144 -2.23 7.97 9.69
N ILE A 145 -2.84 8.81 8.85
CA ILE A 145 -2.46 8.96 7.44
C ILE A 145 -1.00 9.40 7.29
N GLU A 146 -0.55 10.39 8.07
CA GLU A 146 0.84 10.84 8.02
C GLU A 146 1.79 9.69 8.42
N SER A 147 1.43 8.88 9.42
CA SER A 147 2.25 7.75 9.88
C SER A 147 2.46 6.67 8.81
N LEU A 148 1.48 6.44 7.94
CA LEU A 148 1.61 5.52 6.79
C LEU A 148 2.66 5.98 5.76
N HIS A 149 3.20 7.19 5.89
CA HIS A 149 4.20 7.77 4.98
C HIS A 149 5.56 8.02 5.66
N ASN A 150 5.74 7.57 6.91
CA ASN A 150 6.97 7.78 7.67
C ASN A 150 8.11 6.84 7.29
N TYR A 151 7.88 5.86 6.42
CA TYR A 151 8.93 4.93 5.99
C TYR A 151 10.11 5.67 5.34
N ARG A 152 11.32 5.36 5.82
CA ARG A 152 12.60 5.79 5.23
C ARG A 152 13.52 4.58 5.15
N PRO A 153 14.04 4.23 3.96
CA PRO A 153 15.07 3.21 3.82
C PRO A 153 16.33 3.57 4.60
N ASP A 154 17.07 2.55 5.07
CA ASP A 154 18.33 2.73 5.81
C ASP A 154 19.45 3.38 4.98
N SER A 155 19.33 3.35 3.65
CA SER A 155 20.32 3.93 2.74
C SER A 155 19.67 4.61 1.53
N ILE A 156 20.34 5.65 1.02
CA ILE A 156 19.93 6.41 -0.17
C ILE A 156 20.12 5.56 -1.45
N ASN A 157 21.13 4.69 -1.45
CA ASN A 157 21.37 3.70 -2.49
C ASN A 157 20.83 2.34 -2.03
N ILE A 158 19.58 2.04 -2.35
CA ILE A 158 19.07 0.67 -2.28
C ILE A 158 19.56 -0.07 -3.54
N LYS A 159 20.88 -0.19 -3.68
CA LYS A 159 21.54 -1.01 -4.71
C LYS A 159 22.03 -2.33 -4.17
N ASP A 160 21.93 -2.54 -2.85
CA ASP A 160 22.25 -3.83 -2.27
C ASP A 160 21.06 -4.74 -2.48
N ILE A 161 21.19 -5.53 -3.55
CA ILE A 161 20.42 -6.73 -3.85
C ILE A 161 20.34 -7.55 -2.55
N LYS A 162 19.27 -7.34 -1.77
CA LYS A 162 18.92 -8.25 -0.70
C LYS A 162 18.51 -9.53 -1.41
N LYS A 163 19.42 -10.50 -1.45
CA LYS A 163 19.10 -11.88 -1.84
C LYS A 163 17.80 -12.26 -1.11
N PRO A 164 16.87 -12.99 -1.77
CA PRO A 164 15.65 -13.42 -1.11
C PRO A 164 16.02 -14.08 0.23
N MET A 165 15.34 -13.69 1.30
CA MET A 165 15.62 -14.16 2.66
C MET A 165 15.34 -15.66 2.88
N TRP A 166 14.91 -16.35 1.83
CA TRP A 166 14.61 -17.78 1.83
C TRP A 166 15.74 -18.51 1.10
N LYS A 167 16.72 -18.95 1.89
CA LYS A 167 17.62 -20.05 1.53
C LYS A 167 17.33 -21.22 2.45
#